data_AF-A0A0J1B7M1-F1
#
_entry.id   AF-A0A0J1B7M1-F1
#
_cell.length_a   1.000
_cell.length_b   1.000
_cell.length_c   1.000
_cell.angle_alpha   90.00
_cell.angle_beta   90.00
_cell.angle_gamma   90.00
#
_symmetry.space_group_name_H-M   'P 1'
#
loop_
_entity.id
_entity.type
_entity.pdbx_description
1 polymer ?
#
loop_
_entity_poly.entity_id
_entity_poly.type
_entity_poly.pdbx_seq_one_letter_code
_entity_poly.pdbx_strand_id
1 'polypeptide(L)'
;MKWRISRGDRVIRTVRRRKPSMTAVMPTIEFVDATRIAHRRYAVFALYGLSAFWGVAQLVFPDHSLLYIASAIAFATSATLWFTIDRRILSKTRLPILQLLFFFTWPVASLIHLLSSRGIRGIGHWLLHAVGLFATMCLTFFPAMFLLYWLGVLEVDGMTEP
;
A
#
# COMPACT_ATOMS: atom_id res chain seq x y z
N MET A 1 -47.50 -36.77 -46.69
CA MET A 1 -47.74 -35.58 -47.53
C MET A 1 -47.85 -34.36 -46.60
N LYS A 2 -46.75 -33.64 -46.36
CA LYS A 2 -46.73 -32.49 -45.43
C LYS A 2 -45.83 -31.39 -45.99
N TRP A 3 -46.36 -30.18 -45.94
CA TRP A 3 -46.02 -29.03 -46.76
C TRP A 3 -44.68 -28.35 -46.42
N ARG A 4 -44.07 -27.83 -47.49
CA ARG A 4 -42.92 -26.91 -47.60
C ARG A 4 -43.23 -25.58 -46.91
N ILE A 5 -42.29 -25.03 -46.11
CA ILE A 5 -42.20 -23.59 -45.85
C ILE A 5 -40.74 -23.16 -46.02
N SER A 6 -40.52 -22.47 -47.13
CA SER A 6 -39.33 -21.67 -47.44
C SER A 6 -39.31 -20.43 -46.53
N ARG A 7 -38.20 -20.21 -45.83
CA ARG A 7 -37.82 -18.90 -45.27
C ARG A 7 -36.43 -18.62 -45.85
N GLY A 8 -36.26 -17.66 -46.74
CA GLY A 8 -36.61 -16.27 -46.52
C GLY A 8 -35.30 -15.55 -46.20
N ASP A 9 -34.70 -14.99 -47.24
CA ASP A 9 -33.39 -14.34 -47.28
C ASP A 9 -33.16 -13.39 -46.11
N ARG A 10 -32.18 -13.73 -45.27
CA ARG A 10 -31.65 -12.82 -44.26
C ARG A 10 -30.67 -11.88 -44.94
N VAL A 11 -31.17 -10.73 -45.37
CA VAL A 11 -30.37 -9.57 -45.79
C VAL A 11 -29.48 -9.15 -44.62
N ILE A 12 -28.20 -9.53 -44.69
CA ILE A 12 -27.16 -9.09 -43.77
C ILE A 12 -26.92 -7.61 -44.05
N ARG A 13 -27.61 -6.74 -43.32
CA ARG A 13 -27.22 -5.33 -43.21
C ARG A 13 -25.85 -5.29 -42.53
N THR A 14 -24.81 -5.17 -43.34
CA THR A 14 -23.48 -4.73 -42.92
C THR A 14 -23.62 -3.34 -42.31
N VAL A 15 -23.85 -3.30 -41.00
CA VAL A 15 -23.63 -2.12 -40.18
C VAL A 15 -22.15 -1.80 -40.33
N ARG A 16 -21.83 -0.81 -41.17
CA ARG A 16 -20.53 -0.14 -41.18
C ARG A 16 -20.29 0.32 -39.74
N ARG A 17 -19.54 -0.46 -38.98
CA ARG A 17 -18.87 -0.01 -37.76
C ARG A 17 -18.00 1.17 -38.20
N ARG A 18 -18.51 2.39 -38.01
CA ARG A 18 -17.65 3.56 -37.90
C ARG A 18 -16.68 3.22 -36.78
N LYS A 19 -15.45 2.89 -37.15
CA LYS A 19 -14.31 2.80 -36.25
C LYS A 19 -14.25 4.18 -35.59
N PRO A 20 -14.53 4.34 -34.28
CA PRO A 20 -14.30 5.62 -33.62
C PRO A 20 -12.81 5.92 -33.83
N SER A 21 -12.50 7.13 -34.31
CA SER A 21 -11.13 7.53 -34.60
C SER A 21 -10.28 7.33 -33.35
N MET A 22 -9.35 6.40 -33.47
CA MET A 22 -8.58 5.80 -32.36
C MET A 22 -7.40 6.67 -31.92
N THR A 23 -7.42 7.97 -32.21
CA THR A 23 -6.22 8.82 -32.21
C THR A 23 -6.24 10.00 -31.23
N ALA A 24 -7.29 10.19 -30.43
CA ALA A 24 -7.37 11.36 -29.53
C ALA A 24 -7.59 11.05 -28.02
N VAL A 25 -7.85 9.80 -27.63
CA VAL A 25 -8.12 9.43 -26.21
C VAL A 25 -6.89 8.80 -25.52
N MET A 26 -5.84 8.51 -26.29
CA MET A 26 -4.67 7.75 -25.83
C MET A 26 -3.71 8.47 -24.84
N PRO A 27 -3.53 9.80 -24.83
CA PRO A 27 -2.56 10.40 -23.90
C PRO A 27 -3.08 10.54 -22.45
N THR A 28 -4.40 10.69 -22.27
CA THR A 28 -4.98 11.00 -20.94
C THR A 28 -5.02 9.78 -20.03
N ILE A 29 -5.26 8.59 -20.60
CA ILE A 29 -5.36 7.35 -19.83
C ILE A 29 -3.97 6.93 -19.31
N GLU A 30 -2.93 7.01 -20.15
CA GLU A 30 -1.57 6.67 -19.76
C GLU A 30 -1.03 7.60 -18.66
N PHE A 31 -1.34 8.91 -18.71
CA PHE A 31 -0.91 9.86 -17.69
C PHE A 31 -1.57 9.61 -16.32
N VAL A 32 -2.86 9.25 -16.31
CA VAL A 32 -3.60 8.96 -15.06
C VAL A 32 -3.09 7.68 -14.40
N ASP A 33 -2.68 6.68 -15.17
CA ASP A 33 -2.15 5.43 -14.62
C ASP A 33 -0.72 5.60 -14.08
N ALA A 34 0.14 6.33 -14.81
CA ALA A 34 1.50 6.64 -14.35
C ALA A 34 1.51 7.43 -13.03
N THR A 35 0.65 8.43 -12.90
CA THR A 35 0.52 9.23 -11.66
C THR A 35 0.06 8.37 -10.49
N ARG A 36 -0.91 7.46 -10.69
CA ARG A 36 -1.40 6.55 -9.63
C ARG A 36 -0.32 5.58 -9.14
N ILE A 37 0.49 5.05 -10.06
CA ILE A 37 1.61 4.15 -9.72
C ILE A 37 2.67 4.92 -8.91
N ALA A 38 2.99 6.15 -9.28
CA ALA A 38 3.91 7.00 -8.53
C ALA A 38 3.39 7.28 -7.11
N HIS A 39 2.12 7.65 -6.95
CA HIS A 39 1.52 7.88 -5.63
C HIS A 39 1.57 6.66 -4.72
N ARG A 40 1.35 5.45 -5.26
CA ARG A 40 1.51 4.20 -4.50
C ARG A 40 2.94 4.02 -4.00
N ARG A 41 3.95 4.33 -4.83
CA ARG A 41 5.37 4.25 -4.45
C ARG A 41 5.71 5.25 -3.35
N TYR A 42 5.22 6.49 -3.46
CA TYR A 42 5.43 7.50 -2.41
C TYR A 42 4.85 7.08 -1.06
N ALA A 43 3.67 6.46 -1.02
CA ALA A 43 3.10 5.96 0.22
C ALA A 43 3.97 4.84 0.83
N VAL A 44 4.54 3.95 0.00
CA VAL A 44 5.48 2.93 0.47
C VAL A 44 6.76 3.59 0.99
N PHE A 45 7.37 4.52 0.25
CA PHE A 45 8.57 5.23 0.71
C PHE A 45 8.33 5.99 2.02
N ALA A 46 7.15 6.59 2.20
CA ALA A 46 6.77 7.22 3.45
C ALA A 46 6.73 6.22 4.61
N LEU A 47 6.20 5.01 4.42
CA LEU A 47 6.21 3.96 5.45
C LEU A 47 7.63 3.53 5.84
N TYR A 48 8.51 3.34 4.85
CA TYR A 48 9.91 2.99 5.10
C TYR A 48 10.67 4.12 5.80
N GLY A 49 10.50 5.37 5.35
CA GLY A 49 11.09 6.54 5.98
C GLY A 49 10.62 6.75 7.41
N LEU A 50 9.32 6.53 7.67
CA LEU A 50 8.75 6.62 9.01
C LEU A 50 9.25 5.49 9.92
N SER A 51 9.43 4.28 9.38
CA SER A 51 10.06 3.14 10.07
C SER A 51 11.52 3.41 10.44
N ALA A 52 12.29 3.97 9.51
CA ALA A 52 13.65 4.40 9.75
C ALA A 52 13.74 5.46 10.84
N PHE A 53 12.92 6.52 10.73
CA PHE A 53 12.84 7.60 11.72
C PHE A 53 12.44 7.07 13.09
N TRP A 54 11.42 6.21 13.15
CA TRP A 54 10.95 5.62 14.39
C TRP A 54 12.03 4.78 15.09
N GLY A 55 12.81 4.01 14.31
CA GLY A 55 13.93 3.23 14.82
C GLY A 55 14.97 4.08 15.56
N VAL A 56 15.20 5.33 15.15
CA VAL A 56 16.12 6.25 15.83
C VAL A 56 15.42 7.01 16.96
N ALA A 57 14.20 7.50 16.72
CA ALA A 57 13.46 8.36 17.64
C ALA A 57 13.22 7.70 19.00
N GLN A 58 12.96 6.38 19.03
CA GLN A 58 12.75 5.64 20.27
C GLN A 58 14.00 5.57 21.18
N LEU A 59 15.20 5.73 20.61
CA LEU A 59 16.45 5.76 21.38
C LEU A 59 16.72 7.14 21.99
N VAL A 60 16.40 8.20 21.24
CA VAL A 60 16.66 9.58 21.65
C VAL A 60 15.61 10.06 22.66
N PHE A 61 14.37 9.60 22.51
CA PHE A 61 13.22 10.06 23.29
C PHE A 61 12.38 8.89 23.85
N PRO A 62 12.96 8.02 24.69
CA PRO A 62 12.28 6.80 25.16
C PRO A 62 11.01 7.09 25.97
N ASP A 63 11.00 8.16 26.77
CA ASP A 63 9.90 8.49 27.69
C ASP A 63 8.79 9.39 27.10
N HIS A 64 8.95 9.82 25.85
CA HIS A 64 8.02 10.74 25.22
C HIS A 64 6.80 10.03 24.61
N SER A 65 5.82 9.68 25.45
CA SER A 65 4.57 9.00 25.07
C SER A 65 3.83 9.65 23.87
N LEU A 66 3.87 10.99 23.75
CA LEU A 66 3.26 11.70 22.62
C LEU A 66 3.92 11.36 21.27
N LEU A 67 5.24 11.11 21.23
CA LEU A 67 5.93 10.71 20.00
C LEU A 67 5.50 9.31 19.55
N TYR A 68 5.24 8.39 20.48
CA TYR A 68 4.67 7.06 20.18
C TYR A 68 3.28 7.18 19.56
N ILE A 69 2.43 8.05 20.12
CA ILE A 69 1.09 8.26 19.59
C ILE A 69 1.15 8.90 18.19
N ALA A 70 1.98 9.95 18.04
CA ALA A 70 2.13 10.66 16.78
C ALA A 70 2.70 9.74 15.67
N SER A 71 3.69 8.91 15.99
CA SER A 71 4.25 7.95 15.03
C SER A 71 3.24 6.89 14.64
N ALA A 72 2.49 6.32 15.60
CA ALA A 72 1.43 5.36 15.33
C ALA A 72 0.35 5.94 14.40
N ILE A 73 -0.08 7.19 14.65
CA ILE A 73 -1.02 7.90 13.77
C ILE A 73 -0.44 8.11 12.38
N ALA A 74 0.83 8.49 12.28
CA ALA A 74 1.50 8.67 10.99
C ALA A 74 1.61 7.36 10.20
N PHE A 75 1.92 6.23 10.86
CA PHE A 75 1.93 4.90 10.24
C PHE A 75 0.54 4.51 9.74
N ALA A 76 -0.48 4.64 10.60
CA ALA A 76 -1.85 4.32 10.26
C ALA A 76 -2.36 5.18 9.09
N THR A 77 -2.02 6.46 9.07
CA THR A 77 -2.39 7.39 7.99
C THR A 77 -1.72 6.98 6.67
N SER A 78 -0.42 6.72 6.69
CA SER A 78 0.34 6.32 5.50
C SER A 78 -0.14 4.98 4.93
N ALA A 79 -0.40 4.00 5.80
CA ALA A 79 -0.95 2.71 5.42
C ALA A 79 -2.37 2.85 4.81
N THR A 80 -3.21 3.69 5.40
CA THR A 80 -4.57 3.97 4.90
C THR A 80 -4.54 4.70 3.56
N LEU A 81 -3.58 5.61 3.36
CA LEU A 81 -3.36 6.28 2.08
C LEU A 81 -2.96 5.27 0.99
N TRP A 82 -2.00 4.39 1.29
CA TRP A 82 -1.61 3.29 0.40
C TRP A 82 -2.81 2.42 0.02
N PHE A 83 -3.61 1.98 0.98
CA PHE A 83 -4.81 1.17 0.75
C PHE A 83 -5.84 1.89 -0.14
N THR A 84 -6.04 3.19 0.11
CA THR A 84 -6.96 4.01 -0.67
C THR A 84 -6.53 4.12 -2.13
N ILE A 85 -5.23 4.27 -2.38
CA ILE A 85 -4.68 4.32 -3.74
C ILE A 85 -4.78 2.94 -4.41
N ASP A 86 -4.42 1.86 -3.70
CA ASP A 86 -4.46 0.49 -4.22
C ASP A 86 -5.89 0.09 -4.63
N ARG A 87 -6.90 0.43 -3.83
CA ARG A 87 -8.31 0.20 -4.19
C ARG A 87 -8.77 0.97 -5.43
N ARG A 88 -8.29 2.21 -5.61
CA ARG A 88 -8.59 3.02 -6.80
C ARG A 88 -7.99 2.40 -8.06
N ILE A 89 -6.80 1.81 -7.96
CA ILE A 89 -6.15 1.09 -9.07
C ILE A 89 -6.92 -0.20 -9.39
N LEU A 90 -7.43 -0.91 -8.38
CA LEU A 90 -8.25 -2.11 -8.55
C LEU A 90 -9.72 -1.82 -8.94
N SER A 91 -10.08 -0.57 -9.19
CA SER A 91 -11.46 -0.13 -9.53
C SER A 91 -12.54 -0.64 -8.56
N LYS A 92 -12.20 -0.84 -7.28
CA LYS A 92 -13.17 -1.29 -6.25
C LYS A 92 -13.88 -0.09 -5.62
N THR A 93 -15.16 -0.26 -5.28
CA THR A 93 -16.00 0.77 -4.64
C THR A 93 -15.33 1.36 -3.40
N ARG A 94 -15.39 2.68 -3.24
CA ARG A 94 -14.82 3.38 -2.07
C ARG A 94 -15.83 3.37 -0.93
N LEU A 95 -15.56 2.59 0.12
CA LEU A 95 -16.37 2.56 1.34
C LEU A 95 -15.59 3.28 2.46
N PRO A 96 -16.05 4.46 2.93
CA PRO A 96 -15.35 5.21 3.98
C PRO A 96 -15.16 4.41 5.27
N ILE A 97 -16.14 3.58 5.63
CA ILE A 97 -16.09 2.70 6.81
C ILE A 97 -14.88 1.75 6.73
N LEU A 98 -14.58 1.20 5.54
CA LEU A 98 -13.41 0.34 5.38
C LEU A 98 -12.10 1.11 5.52
N GLN A 99 -12.06 2.40 5.19
CA GLN A 99 -10.85 3.23 5.41
C GLN A 99 -10.61 3.45 6.90
N LEU A 100 -11.67 3.70 7.67
CA LEU A 100 -11.58 3.87 9.12
C LEU A 100 -11.16 2.57 9.81
N LEU A 101 -11.76 1.44 9.42
CA LEU A 101 -11.40 0.13 9.96
C LEU A 101 -9.94 -0.22 9.61
N PHE A 102 -9.50 0.10 8.40
CA PHE A 102 -8.11 -0.08 7.99
C PHE A 102 -7.16 0.78 8.81
N PHE A 103 -7.52 2.01 9.15
CA PHE A 103 -6.69 2.90 9.98
C PHE A 103 -6.42 2.28 11.36
N PHE A 104 -7.45 1.75 12.03
CA PHE A 104 -7.30 1.17 13.36
C PHE A 104 -6.64 -0.21 13.36
N THR A 105 -6.86 -1.01 12.32
CA THR A 105 -6.41 -2.42 12.27
C THR A 105 -5.42 -2.69 11.15
N TRP A 106 -4.62 -1.69 10.77
CA TRP A 106 -3.84 -1.68 9.53
C TRP A 106 -2.97 -2.92 9.26
N PRO A 107 -2.32 -3.59 10.24
CA PRO A 107 -1.53 -4.80 9.94
C PRO A 107 -2.41 -5.95 9.49
N VAL A 108 -3.53 -6.17 10.18
CA VAL A 108 -4.48 -7.25 9.90
C VAL A 108 -5.34 -6.91 8.68
N ALA A 109 -5.81 -5.67 8.59
CA ALA A 109 -6.62 -5.20 7.47
C ALA A 109 -5.85 -5.21 6.15
N SER A 110 -4.55 -4.87 6.16
CA SER A 110 -3.69 -4.97 4.97
C SER A 110 -3.51 -6.40 4.50
N LEU A 111 -3.34 -7.35 5.44
CA LEU A 111 -3.26 -8.77 5.13
C LEU A 111 -4.58 -9.29 4.52
N ILE A 112 -5.71 -9.01 5.16
CA ILE A 112 -7.05 -9.41 4.65
C ILE A 112 -7.31 -8.81 3.27
N HIS A 113 -6.97 -7.53 3.06
CA HIS A 113 -7.12 -6.87 1.76
C HIS A 113 -6.27 -7.53 0.68
N LEU A 114 -5.01 -7.88 0.99
CA LEU A 114 -4.11 -8.53 0.04
C LEU A 114 -4.55 -9.96 -0.28
N LEU A 115 -5.01 -10.72 0.72
CA LEU A 115 -5.64 -12.03 0.53
C LEU A 115 -6.87 -11.93 -0.38
N SER A 116 -7.75 -10.95 -0.13
CA SER A 116 -8.98 -10.75 -0.92
C SER A 116 -8.71 -10.26 -2.35
N SER A 117 -7.66 -9.47 -2.58
CA SER A 117 -7.35 -8.90 -3.89
C SER A 117 -6.45 -9.76 -4.75
N ARG A 118 -5.50 -10.50 -4.16
CA ARG A 118 -4.41 -11.20 -4.85
C ARG A 118 -4.27 -12.67 -4.43
N GLY A 119 -5.11 -13.19 -3.54
CA GLY A 119 -5.05 -14.56 -3.03
C GLY A 119 -3.80 -14.83 -2.20
N ILE A 120 -3.29 -16.07 -2.26
CA ILE A 120 -2.09 -16.53 -1.53
C ILE A 120 -0.84 -15.71 -1.90
N ARG A 121 -0.73 -15.25 -3.17
CA ARG A 121 0.37 -14.37 -3.61
C ARG A 121 0.39 -13.04 -2.83
N GLY A 122 -0.76 -12.59 -2.35
CA GLY A 122 -0.88 -11.42 -1.48
C GLY A 122 -0.16 -11.58 -0.15
N ILE A 123 -0.09 -12.81 0.40
CA ILE A 123 0.65 -13.10 1.64
C ILE A 123 2.13 -12.86 1.43
N GLY A 124 2.70 -13.33 0.30
CA GLY A 124 4.11 -13.12 0.00
C GLY A 124 4.48 -11.63 -0.11
N HIS A 125 3.62 -10.82 -0.74
CA HIS A 125 3.81 -9.37 -0.79
C HIS A 125 3.70 -8.71 0.59
N TRP A 126 2.72 -9.13 1.40
CA TRP A 126 2.56 -8.65 2.76
C TRP A 126 3.79 -8.96 3.60
N LEU A 127 4.26 -10.21 3.55
CA LEU A 127 5.44 -10.67 4.30
C LEU A 127 6.70 -9.93 3.86
N LEU A 128 6.89 -9.72 2.55
CA LEU A 128 8.02 -8.94 2.03
C LEU A 128 8.04 -7.53 2.61
N HIS A 129 6.87 -6.86 2.68
CA HIS A 129 6.78 -5.54 3.28
C HIS A 129 6.96 -5.56 4.80
N ALA A 130 6.40 -6.54 5.49
CA ALA A 130 6.56 -6.68 6.94
C ALA A 130 8.03 -6.90 7.33
N VAL A 131 8.70 -7.82 6.65
CA VAL A 131 10.14 -8.08 6.81
C VAL A 131 10.96 -6.87 6.41
N GLY A 132 10.62 -6.19 5.32
CA GLY A 132 11.32 -4.99 4.86
C GLY A 132 11.23 -3.83 5.85
N LEU A 133 10.04 -3.57 6.42
CA LEU A 133 9.85 -2.55 7.46
C LEU A 133 10.61 -2.92 8.74
N PHE A 134 10.51 -4.19 9.17
CA PHE A 134 11.26 -4.66 10.34
C PHE A 134 12.78 -4.53 10.15
N ALA A 135 13.30 -4.98 9.01
CA ALA A 135 14.71 -4.85 8.67
C ALA A 135 15.15 -3.39 8.64
N THR A 136 14.34 -2.49 8.07
CA THR A 136 14.62 -1.04 8.06
C THR A 136 14.70 -0.49 9.48
N MET A 137 13.77 -0.86 10.34
CA MET A 137 13.81 -0.46 11.75
C MET A 137 15.07 -0.98 12.46
N CYS A 138 15.45 -2.25 12.25
CA CYS A 138 16.68 -2.81 12.83
C CYS A 138 17.93 -2.10 12.32
N LEU A 139 17.99 -1.83 11.00
CA LEU A 139 19.13 -1.18 10.37
C LEU A 139 19.30 0.28 10.76
N THR A 140 18.25 0.95 11.24
CA THR A 140 18.41 2.29 11.82
C THR A 140 18.61 2.24 13.32
N PHE A 141 17.94 1.34 14.02
CA PHE A 141 18.03 1.20 15.48
C PHE A 141 19.42 0.76 15.94
N PHE A 142 19.97 -0.35 15.42
CA PHE A 142 21.24 -0.86 15.94
C PHE A 142 22.41 0.10 15.72
N PRO A 143 22.62 0.67 14.52
CA PRO A 143 23.69 1.65 14.32
C PRO A 143 23.49 2.92 15.16
N ALA A 144 22.24 3.40 15.30
CA ALA A 144 21.97 4.56 16.16
C ALA A 144 22.27 4.25 17.63
N MET A 145 21.90 3.06 18.11
CA MET A 145 22.19 2.60 19.47
C MET A 145 23.70 2.52 19.71
N PHE A 146 24.45 1.87 18.81
CA PHE A 146 25.91 1.81 18.90
C PHE A 146 26.56 3.19 18.87
N LEU A 147 26.07 4.09 18.01
CA LEU A 147 26.58 5.46 17.92
C LEU A 147 26.32 6.26 19.20
N LEU A 148 25.09 6.21 19.72
CA LEU A 148 24.72 6.90 20.96
C LEU A 148 25.44 6.33 22.19
N TYR A 149 25.65 5.01 22.23
CA TYR A 149 26.48 4.35 23.23
C TYR A 149 27.94 4.80 23.14
N TRP A 150 28.52 4.81 21.94
CA TRP A 150 29.89 5.28 21.71
C TRP A 150 30.09 6.75 22.12
N LEU A 151 29.05 7.58 21.94
CA LEU A 151 29.05 8.99 22.35
C LEU A 151 28.83 9.18 23.86
N GLY A 152 28.60 8.10 24.63
CA GLY A 152 28.30 8.18 26.06
C GLY A 152 26.95 8.81 26.39
N VAL A 153 26.03 8.88 25.41
CA VAL A 153 24.67 9.43 25.60
C VAL A 153 23.73 8.37 26.18
N LEU A 154 23.98 7.09 25.87
CA LEU A 154 23.27 5.95 26.44
C LEU A 154 24.15 5.28 27.50
N GLU A 155 23.82 5.46 28.78
CA GLU A 155 24.32 4.62 29.87
C GLU A 155 23.56 3.29 29.87
N VAL A 156 24.25 2.19 29.57
CA VAL A 156 23.70 0.83 29.61
C VAL A 156 24.03 0.23 30.98
N ASP A 157 23.72 0.95 32.05
CA ASP A 157 24.17 0.62 33.42
C ASP A 157 23.33 -0.47 34.10
N GLY A 158 22.41 -1.12 33.38
CA GLY A 158 21.58 -2.21 33.90
C GLY A 158 22.16 -3.63 33.78
N MET A 159 23.39 -3.80 33.26
CA MET A 159 24.03 -5.13 33.11
C MET A 159 25.25 -5.34 34.02
N THR A 160 25.50 -4.41 34.93
CA THR A 160 26.58 -4.47 35.92
C THR A 160 26.02 -4.24 37.32
N GLU A 161 25.05 -5.04 37.74
CA GLU A 161 24.95 -5.38 39.16
C GLU A 161 25.63 -6.75 39.38
N PRO A 162 26.56 -6.86 40.36
CA PRO A 162 27.37 -8.05 40.59
C PRO A 162 26.58 -9.27 41.08
#